data_AF-A0A9P0ID74-F1
#
_entry.id   AF-A0A9P0ID74-F1
#
_cell.length_a   1.000
_cell.length_b   1.000
_cell.length_c   1.000
_cell.angle_alpha   90.00
_cell.angle_beta   90.00
_cell.angle_gamma   90.00
#
_symmetry.space_group_name_H-M   'P 1'
#
loop_
_entity.id
_entity.type
_entity.pdbx_description
1 polymer ?
#
loop_
_entity_poly.entity_id
_entity_poly.type
_entity_poly.pdbx_seq_one_letter_code
_entity_poly.pdbx_strand_id
1 'polypeptide(L)'
;MIRDGLIGRGGGFRDLYDENIEPRMSDEYFYGMRWFHMLQKTSMKLYDKDGYYIKTYPMVNVTARTGFFAVDNNMQHIIQGSFRQLGGSIDWTVDYDRLHRLMEVYEDPKDIELMAALWLEKPVEGGRIPETLYCLLTEQYRRSIKSDRHCNPLTKCSSSRIGKLDLTPWKESD
;
A
#
# COMPACT_ATOMS: atom_id res chain seq x y z
N MET A 1 -8.97 -8.42 8.71
CA MET A 1 -8.73 -9.19 7.47
C MET A 1 -8.90 -10.71 7.64
N ILE A 2 -8.30 -11.38 8.65
CA ILE A 2 -8.62 -12.80 8.94
C ILE A 2 -10.06 -12.95 9.45
N ARG A 3 -10.49 -12.05 10.36
CA ARG A 3 -11.86 -11.98 10.89
C ARG A 3 -12.90 -11.90 9.77
N ASP A 4 -12.62 -11.11 8.74
CA ASP A 4 -13.57 -10.77 7.68
C ASP A 4 -13.44 -11.70 6.46
N GLY A 5 -12.71 -12.81 6.61
CA GLY A 5 -12.61 -13.88 5.61
C GLY A 5 -11.70 -13.57 4.42
N LEU A 6 -11.07 -12.40 4.36
CA LEU A 6 -10.11 -12.04 3.30
C LEU A 6 -8.87 -12.92 3.34
N ILE A 7 -8.33 -13.19 4.53
CA ILE A 7 -7.20 -14.10 4.73
C ILE A 7 -7.73 -15.44 5.28
N GLY A 8 -7.37 -16.54 4.64
CA GLY A 8 -7.77 -17.89 5.07
C GLY A 8 -7.08 -18.28 6.38
N ARG A 9 -7.80 -18.98 7.28
CA ARG A 9 -7.23 -19.54 8.51
C ARG A 9 -6.45 -20.84 8.30
N GLY A 10 -6.72 -21.54 7.20
CA GLY A 10 -6.05 -22.79 6.82
C GLY A 10 -5.04 -22.59 5.69
N GLY A 11 -4.18 -23.58 5.50
CA GLY A 11 -3.33 -23.66 4.30
C GLY A 11 -4.12 -24.25 3.12
N GLY A 12 -3.94 -23.68 1.93
CA GLY A 12 -4.53 -24.22 0.70
C GLY A 12 -5.25 -23.18 -0.17
N PHE A 13 -5.69 -23.63 -1.34
CA PHE A 13 -6.47 -22.83 -2.27
C PHE A 13 -7.91 -22.65 -1.74
N ARG A 14 -8.52 -21.49 -2.02
CA ARG A 14 -9.94 -21.21 -1.77
C ARG A 14 -10.56 -20.73 -3.07
N ASP A 15 -11.52 -21.50 -3.58
CA ASP A 15 -12.39 -21.01 -4.64
C ASP A 15 -13.51 -20.19 -4.00
N LEU A 16 -13.44 -18.88 -4.16
CA LEU A 16 -14.43 -17.93 -3.65
C LEU A 16 -15.16 -17.23 -4.80
N TYR A 17 -14.98 -17.72 -6.03
CA TYR A 17 -15.51 -17.07 -7.21
C TYR A 17 -17.04 -17.07 -7.19
N ASP A 18 -17.62 -15.91 -7.48
CA ASP A 18 -19.05 -15.69 -7.60
C ASP A 18 -19.30 -14.76 -8.79
N GLU A 19 -19.90 -15.33 -9.84
CA GLU A 19 -20.19 -14.63 -11.10
C GLU A 19 -21.20 -13.48 -10.94
N ASN A 20 -21.98 -13.47 -9.85
CA ASN A 20 -22.96 -12.42 -9.58
C ASN A 20 -22.33 -11.18 -8.93
N ILE A 21 -21.04 -11.24 -8.55
CA ILE A 21 -20.35 -10.13 -7.91
C ILE A 21 -19.62 -9.31 -8.96
N GLU A 22 -19.93 -8.01 -9.00
CA GLU A 22 -19.28 -7.10 -9.92
C GLU A 22 -17.83 -6.79 -9.49
N PRO A 23 -16.83 -6.88 -10.40
CA PRO A 23 -15.43 -6.58 -10.11
C PRO A 23 -15.09 -5.09 -10.01
N ARG A 24 -16.10 -4.21 -10.15
CA ARG A 24 -15.92 -2.77 -10.22
C ARG A 24 -15.31 -2.25 -8.91
N MET A 25 -14.33 -1.36 -9.04
CA MET A 25 -13.80 -0.63 -7.90
C MET A 25 -14.70 0.55 -7.57
N SER A 26 -14.95 0.78 -6.28
CA SER A 26 -15.69 1.95 -5.83
C SER A 26 -14.81 3.21 -5.89
N ASP A 27 -15.43 4.37 -6.04
CA ASP A 27 -14.68 5.65 -6.08
C ASP A 27 -14.02 5.93 -4.73
N GLU A 28 -14.70 5.60 -3.63
CA GLU A 28 -14.20 5.73 -2.27
C GLU A 28 -12.93 4.90 -2.05
N TYR A 29 -12.83 3.73 -2.69
CA TYR A 29 -11.62 2.91 -2.64
C TYR A 29 -10.40 3.67 -3.20
N PHE A 30 -10.55 4.37 -4.33
CA PHE A 30 -9.45 5.15 -4.92
C PHE A 30 -9.01 6.30 -4.01
N TYR A 31 -9.95 7.00 -3.38
CA TYR A 31 -9.62 8.05 -2.41
C TYR A 31 -8.99 7.47 -1.15
N GLY A 32 -9.52 6.36 -0.64
CA GLY A 32 -8.99 5.64 0.51
C GLY A 32 -7.56 5.17 0.31
N MET A 33 -7.21 4.66 -0.88
CA MET A 33 -5.86 4.22 -1.23
C MET A 33 -4.80 5.34 -1.16
N ARG A 34 -5.19 6.62 -1.19
CA ARG A 34 -4.24 7.74 -1.02
C ARG A 34 -3.68 7.86 0.39
N TRP A 35 -4.14 7.05 1.36
CA TRP A 35 -3.53 6.98 2.70
C TRP A 35 -2.02 6.66 2.67
N PHE A 36 -1.54 5.97 1.63
CA PHE A 36 -0.11 5.71 1.43
C PHE A 36 0.73 7.00 1.32
N HIS A 37 0.15 8.14 0.95
CA HIS A 37 0.85 9.42 0.94
C HIS A 37 1.36 9.81 2.35
N MET A 38 0.67 9.39 3.41
CA MET A 38 1.10 9.63 4.80
C MET A 38 2.34 8.80 5.19
N LEU A 39 2.64 7.74 4.44
CA LEU A 39 3.81 6.88 4.65
C LEU A 39 5.01 7.30 3.81
N GLN A 40 4.84 8.23 2.86
CA GLN A 40 5.91 8.65 1.97
C GLN A 40 6.86 9.62 2.68
N LYS A 41 8.15 9.26 2.77
CA LYS A 41 9.19 10.19 3.22
C LYS A 41 9.66 11.07 2.07
N THR A 42 9.94 12.32 2.39
CA THR A 42 10.47 13.31 1.43
C THR A 42 11.96 13.09 1.12
N SER A 43 12.66 12.26 1.90
CA SER A 43 14.06 11.90 1.70
C SER A 43 14.20 10.42 1.33
N MET A 44 14.89 10.16 0.22
CA MET A 44 15.20 8.82 -0.27
C MET A 44 16.66 8.51 0.02
N LYS A 45 16.91 7.57 0.93
CA LYS A 45 18.27 7.12 1.29
C LYS A 45 18.68 5.95 0.40
N LEU A 46 19.90 5.99 -0.09
CA LEU A 46 20.51 4.96 -0.91
C LEU A 46 21.51 4.15 -0.08
N TYR A 47 21.48 2.83 -0.27
CA TYR A 47 22.34 1.88 0.44
C TYR A 47 23.05 0.97 -0.56
N ASP A 48 24.27 0.55 -0.23
CA ASP A 48 24.95 -0.49 -1.01
C ASP A 48 24.42 -1.90 -0.68
N LYS A 49 25.00 -2.91 -1.33
CA LYS A 49 24.66 -4.32 -1.12
C LYS A 49 24.95 -4.80 0.32
N ASP A 50 25.94 -4.21 0.97
CA ASP A 50 26.41 -4.59 2.31
C ASP A 50 25.63 -3.83 3.40
N GLY A 51 24.80 -2.86 3.01
CA GLY A 51 23.93 -2.08 3.87
C GLY A 51 24.55 -0.76 4.34
N TYR A 52 25.68 -0.35 3.78
CA TYR A 52 26.26 0.96 4.08
C TYR A 52 25.49 2.07 3.36
N TYR A 53 25.33 3.18 4.06
CA TYR A 53 24.70 4.38 3.53
C TYR A 53 25.61 5.04 2.48
N ILE A 54 25.03 5.43 1.36
CA ILE A 54 25.75 6.09 0.26
C ILE A 54 25.41 7.59 0.25
N LYS A 55 24.14 7.91 0.01
CA LYS A 55 23.66 9.28 -0.16
C LYS A 55 22.15 9.37 0.01
N THR A 56 21.65 10.60 0.21
CA THR A 56 20.23 10.90 0.31
C THR A 56 19.85 11.86 -0.80
N TYR A 57 18.73 11.59 -1.46
CA TYR A 57 18.10 12.51 -2.41
C TYR A 57 16.78 13.03 -1.87
N PRO A 58 16.46 14.33 -2.07
CA PRO A 58 15.09 14.80 -1.97
C PRO A 58 14.24 14.07 -3.00
N MET A 59 13.15 13.43 -2.59
CA MET A 59 12.28 12.65 -3.47
C MET A 59 11.70 13.50 -4.61
N VAL A 60 11.53 14.79 -4.38
CA VAL A 60 11.11 15.77 -5.40
C VAL A 60 12.09 15.89 -6.56
N ASN A 61 13.40 15.74 -6.33
CA ASN A 61 14.43 15.85 -7.39
C ASN A 61 14.49 14.63 -8.31
N VAL A 62 13.86 13.52 -7.89
CA VAL A 62 13.82 12.25 -8.62
C VAL A 62 12.40 11.89 -9.06
N THR A 63 11.42 12.75 -8.78
CA THR A 63 10.03 12.54 -9.19
C THR A 63 9.94 12.56 -10.71
N ALA A 64 9.35 11.51 -11.30
CA ALA A 64 9.23 11.31 -12.74
C ALA A 64 10.59 11.37 -13.52
N ARG A 65 11.73 11.15 -12.85
CA ARG A 65 13.06 11.16 -13.47
C ARG A 65 13.56 9.75 -13.76
N THR A 66 13.05 9.12 -14.81
CA THR A 66 13.37 7.72 -15.16
C THR A 66 14.86 7.47 -15.42
N GLY A 67 15.57 8.44 -16.02
CA GLY A 67 17.02 8.36 -16.24
C GLY A 67 17.84 8.21 -14.95
N PHE A 68 17.27 8.53 -13.79
CA PHE A 68 17.91 8.30 -12.49
C PHE A 68 18.20 6.82 -12.25
N PHE A 69 17.35 5.90 -12.73
CA PHE A 69 17.50 4.47 -12.47
C PHE A 69 18.66 3.83 -13.25
N ALA A 70 19.00 4.39 -14.43
CA ALA A 70 19.98 3.81 -15.35
C ALA A 70 21.44 4.16 -15.03
N VAL A 71 21.68 5.09 -14.11
CA VAL A 71 23.02 5.57 -13.76
C VAL A 71 23.42 5.14 -12.35
N ASP A 72 24.72 5.01 -12.12
CA ASP A 72 25.34 4.78 -10.80
C ASP A 72 24.71 3.66 -9.97
N ASN A 73 24.15 2.64 -10.62
CA ASN A 73 23.48 1.53 -9.97
C ASN A 73 22.35 1.96 -9.00
N ASN A 74 21.74 3.13 -9.24
CA ASN A 74 20.73 3.72 -8.36
C ASN A 74 19.55 2.77 -8.13
N MET A 75 19.15 1.99 -9.13
CA MET A 75 18.10 0.99 -8.97
C MET A 75 18.43 -0.04 -7.88
N GLN A 76 19.63 -0.62 -7.87
CA GLN A 76 20.04 -1.51 -6.80
C GLN A 76 20.04 -0.79 -5.46
N HIS A 77 20.55 0.45 -5.41
CA HIS A 77 20.62 1.20 -4.16
C HIS A 77 19.25 1.56 -3.58
N ILE A 78 18.26 1.85 -4.43
CA ILE A 78 16.87 2.07 -4.02
C ILE A 78 16.28 0.77 -3.48
N ILE A 79 16.49 -0.36 -4.17
CA ILE A 79 16.02 -1.68 -3.71
C ILE A 79 16.60 -1.99 -2.33
N GLN A 80 17.90 -1.76 -2.11
CA GLN A 80 18.53 -1.95 -0.80
C GLN A 80 17.93 -1.03 0.28
N GLY A 81 17.56 0.20 -0.09
CA GLY A 81 16.86 1.13 0.78
C GLY A 81 15.45 0.67 1.16
N SER A 82 14.66 0.16 0.20
CA SER A 82 13.24 -0.20 0.37
C SER A 82 12.95 -1.15 1.52
N PHE A 83 13.86 -2.07 1.85
CA PHE A 83 13.69 -2.99 2.98
C PHE A 83 14.52 -2.64 4.23
N ARG A 84 15.43 -1.66 4.14
CA ARG A 84 16.23 -1.18 5.28
C ARG A 84 15.67 0.06 5.94
N GLN A 85 14.97 0.91 5.19
CA GLN A 85 14.45 2.17 5.69
C GLN A 85 12.97 2.04 6.06
N LEU A 86 12.61 2.63 7.20
CA LEU A 86 11.20 2.76 7.58
C LEU A 86 10.53 3.87 6.77
N GLY A 87 9.24 3.68 6.45
CA GLY A 87 8.38 4.74 5.92
C GLY A 87 8.20 5.91 6.89
N GLY A 88 7.39 6.88 6.49
CA GLY A 88 6.94 8.00 7.33
C GLY A 88 6.25 7.50 8.58
N SER A 89 6.45 8.20 9.70
CA SER A 89 5.64 8.00 10.90
C SER A 89 4.25 8.55 10.62
N ILE A 90 3.22 7.76 10.92
CA ILE A 90 1.85 8.24 10.84
C ILE A 90 1.44 8.71 12.24
N ASP A 91 1.05 9.96 12.36
CA ASP A 91 0.57 10.54 13.61
C ASP A 91 -0.97 10.64 13.56
N TRP A 92 -1.62 9.65 14.15
CA TRP A 92 -3.08 9.47 14.16
C TRP A 92 -3.80 10.18 15.33
N THR A 93 -3.17 11.17 15.95
CA THR A 93 -3.76 11.83 17.12
C THR A 93 -4.79 12.87 16.68
N VAL A 94 -6.09 12.61 16.88
CA VAL A 94 -7.11 13.69 16.93
C VAL A 94 -6.79 14.52 18.16
N ASP A 95 -5.94 15.51 17.99
CA ASP A 95 -5.75 16.55 19.00
C ASP A 95 -6.91 17.56 18.87
N TYR A 96 -7.26 18.23 19.96
CA TYR A 96 -8.24 19.32 19.98
C TYR A 96 -7.91 20.37 18.91
N ASP A 97 -6.62 20.62 18.70
CA ASP A 97 -6.12 21.52 17.67
C ASP A 97 -6.50 21.10 16.24
N ARG A 98 -6.55 19.80 15.95
CA ARG A 98 -6.93 19.30 14.61
C ARG A 98 -8.43 19.37 14.39
N LEU A 99 -9.20 19.08 15.44
CA LEU A 99 -10.66 19.22 15.39
C LEU A 99 -11.05 20.69 15.22
N HIS A 100 -10.38 21.61 15.92
CA HIS A 100 -10.62 23.04 15.78
C HIS A 100 -10.36 23.53 14.35
N ARG A 101 -9.25 23.11 13.73
CA ARG A 101 -8.94 23.43 12.33
C ARG A 101 -9.98 22.92 11.34
N LEU A 102 -10.57 21.75 11.59
CA LEU A 102 -11.70 21.29 10.77
C LEU A 102 -12.90 22.22 10.93
N MET A 103 -13.26 22.59 12.16
CA MET A 103 -14.38 23.50 12.43
C MET A 103 -14.16 24.92 11.87
N GLU A 104 -12.92 25.35 11.69
CA GLU A 104 -12.59 26.61 11.03
C GLU A 104 -12.80 26.56 9.51
N VAL A 105 -12.62 25.39 8.89
CA VAL A 105 -12.66 25.22 7.42
C VAL A 105 -14.04 24.75 6.94
N TYR A 106 -14.71 23.90 7.71
CA TYR A 106 -16.01 23.30 7.37
C TYR A 106 -17.09 23.81 8.33
N GLU A 107 -18.21 24.24 7.77
CA GLU A 107 -19.36 24.73 8.53
C GLU A 107 -20.13 23.60 9.22
N ASP A 108 -20.38 22.49 8.50
CA ASP A 108 -20.99 21.27 9.04
C ASP A 108 -20.02 20.08 8.91
N PRO A 109 -19.91 19.20 9.93
CA PRO A 109 -19.14 17.95 9.83
C PRO A 109 -19.45 17.07 8.61
N LYS A 110 -20.65 17.19 8.02
CA LYS A 110 -21.04 16.48 6.79
C LYS A 110 -20.33 16.98 5.53
N ASP A 111 -19.79 18.19 5.58
CA ASP A 111 -19.08 18.80 4.45
C ASP A 111 -17.61 18.39 4.39
N ILE A 112 -17.10 17.73 5.45
CA ILE A 112 -15.72 17.24 5.52
C ILE A 112 -15.53 16.16 4.45
N GLU A 113 -14.56 16.36 3.56
CA GLU A 113 -14.28 15.37 2.53
C GLU A 113 -13.73 14.08 3.14
N LEU A 114 -14.08 12.96 2.50
CA LEU A 114 -13.70 11.62 2.92
C LEU A 114 -12.20 11.49 3.25
N MET A 115 -11.31 12.03 2.41
CA MET A 115 -9.86 11.94 2.66
C MET A 115 -9.42 12.65 3.95
N ALA A 116 -9.95 13.85 4.21
CA ALA A 116 -9.61 14.63 5.39
C ALA A 116 -10.12 13.93 6.65
N ALA A 117 -11.35 13.40 6.61
CA ALA A 117 -11.93 12.62 7.69
C ALA A 117 -11.09 11.36 7.99
N LEU A 118 -10.71 10.59 6.96
CA LEU A 118 -9.92 9.36 7.12
C LEU A 118 -8.59 9.62 7.83
N TRP A 119 -7.88 10.69 7.48
CA TRP A 119 -6.57 10.98 8.07
C TRP A 119 -6.61 11.40 9.53
N LEU A 120 -7.78 11.77 10.03
CA LEU A 120 -7.98 12.16 11.42
C LEU A 120 -8.48 11.01 12.29
N GLU A 121 -9.13 10.01 11.72
CA GLU A 121 -9.61 8.87 12.48
C GLU A 121 -8.49 8.09 13.20
N LYS A 122 -8.85 7.51 14.35
CA LYS A 122 -7.94 6.61 15.08
C LYS A 122 -7.79 5.30 14.32
N PRO A 123 -6.60 4.68 14.35
CA PRO A 123 -6.38 3.41 13.70
C PRO A 123 -7.13 2.29 14.44
N VAL A 124 -7.52 1.27 13.68
CA VAL A 124 -8.10 0.04 14.23
C VAL A 124 -7.12 -0.69 15.14
N GLU A 125 -7.62 -1.44 16.12
CA GLU A 125 -6.77 -2.21 17.03
C GLU A 125 -5.88 -3.20 16.25
N GLY A 126 -4.57 -3.18 16.54
CA GLY A 126 -3.59 -4.00 15.83
C GLY A 126 -3.31 -3.59 14.38
N GLY A 127 -3.91 -2.50 13.90
CA GLY A 127 -3.74 -1.95 12.56
C GLY A 127 -3.03 -0.60 12.53
N ARG A 128 -2.83 -0.09 11.31
CA ARG A 128 -2.27 1.25 11.05
C ARG A 128 -3.19 2.11 10.20
N ILE A 129 -4.40 1.64 9.94
CA ILE A 129 -5.39 2.34 9.12
C ILE A 129 -6.61 2.64 9.97
N PRO A 130 -7.32 3.75 9.70
CA PRO A 130 -8.54 4.12 10.41
C PRO A 130 -9.69 3.15 10.13
N GLU A 131 -10.71 3.14 11.00
CA GLU A 131 -11.84 2.20 10.93
C GLU A 131 -12.66 2.36 9.64
N THR A 132 -12.93 3.59 9.20
CA THR A 132 -13.66 3.83 7.95
C THR A 132 -12.86 3.30 6.75
N LEU A 133 -11.54 3.53 6.72
CA LEU A 133 -10.69 2.99 5.65
C LEU A 133 -10.63 1.46 5.70
N TYR A 134 -10.56 0.87 6.90
CA TYR A 134 -10.57 -0.56 7.07
C TYR A 134 -11.83 -1.19 6.46
N CYS A 135 -13.00 -0.59 6.68
CA CYS A 135 -14.26 -1.00 6.08
C CYS A 135 -14.22 -0.93 4.54
N LEU A 136 -13.87 0.24 3.99
CA LEU A 136 -13.79 0.46 2.54
C LEU A 136 -12.83 -0.52 1.84
N LEU A 137 -11.62 -0.70 2.41
CA LEU A 137 -10.64 -1.63 1.86
C LEU A 137 -11.12 -3.08 1.97
N THR A 138 -11.73 -3.46 3.09
CA THR A 138 -12.18 -4.84 3.30
C THR A 138 -13.30 -5.21 2.34
N GLU A 139 -14.28 -4.32 2.15
CA GLU A 139 -15.36 -4.50 1.18
C GLU A 139 -14.82 -4.58 -0.26
N GLN A 140 -13.92 -3.67 -0.65
CA GLN A 140 -13.34 -3.71 -1.99
C GLN A 140 -12.52 -4.98 -2.22
N TYR A 141 -11.65 -5.37 -1.29
CA TYR A 141 -10.86 -6.60 -1.43
C TYR A 141 -11.73 -7.84 -1.51
N ARG A 142 -12.83 -7.89 -0.73
CA ARG A 142 -13.77 -9.00 -0.78
C ARG A 142 -14.42 -9.09 -2.15
N ARG A 143 -14.87 -7.97 -2.73
CA ARG A 143 -15.44 -7.95 -4.08
C ARG A 143 -14.42 -8.42 -5.10
N SER A 144 -13.23 -7.81 -5.12
CA SER A 144 -12.16 -8.14 -6.07
C SER A 144 -11.74 -9.60 -6.04
N ILE A 145 -11.60 -10.21 -4.85
CA ILE A 145 -11.25 -11.64 -4.72
C ILE A 145 -12.37 -12.54 -5.27
N LYS A 146 -13.64 -12.22 -4.97
CA LYS A 146 -14.77 -13.07 -5.36
C LYS A 146 -15.18 -12.90 -6.81
N SER A 147 -15.01 -11.71 -7.38
CA SER A 147 -15.36 -11.43 -8.78
C SER A 147 -14.30 -11.90 -9.77
N ASP A 148 -13.07 -12.16 -9.31
CA ASP A 148 -11.97 -12.54 -10.19
C ASP A 148 -11.96 -14.06 -10.42
N ARG A 149 -12.47 -14.47 -11.59
CA ARG A 149 -12.45 -15.86 -12.09
C ARG A 149 -11.03 -16.46 -12.17
N HIS A 150 -10.01 -15.62 -12.28
CA HIS A 150 -8.61 -16.05 -12.35
C HIS A 150 -7.88 -15.81 -11.03
N CYS A 151 -8.59 -15.46 -9.95
CA CYS A 151 -8.03 -15.40 -8.61
C CYS A 151 -7.43 -16.77 -8.29
N ASN A 152 -6.11 -16.77 -8.15
CA ASN A 152 -5.21 -17.83 -8.61
C ASN A 152 -5.62 -19.29 -8.26
N PRO A 153 -6.00 -20.11 -9.26
CA PRO A 153 -6.36 -21.52 -9.08
C PRO A 153 -5.17 -22.49 -8.83
N LEU A 154 -3.92 -22.03 -8.83
CA LEU A 154 -2.74 -22.91 -8.92
C LEU A 154 -1.55 -22.58 -8.00
N THR A 155 -1.54 -21.49 -7.22
CA THR A 155 -0.45 -21.30 -6.25
C THR A 155 -0.72 -22.13 -5.00
N LYS A 156 -0.09 -23.31 -4.93
CA LYS A 156 0.24 -23.93 -3.65
C LYS A 156 1.15 -22.96 -2.89
N CYS A 157 0.57 -22.10 -2.07
CA CYS A 157 1.31 -21.28 -1.13
C CYS A 157 1.94 -22.18 -0.04
N SER A 158 3.02 -22.89 -0.37
CA SER A 158 4.01 -23.24 0.64
C SER A 158 5.03 -22.10 0.65
N SER A 159 5.26 -21.49 1.81
CA SER A 159 6.12 -20.31 2.03
C SER A 159 7.60 -20.50 1.63
N SER A 160 7.94 -21.61 0.97
CA SER A 160 9.30 -22.05 0.63
C SER A 160 9.55 -22.22 -0.87
N ARG A 161 8.54 -22.09 -1.74
CA ARG A 161 8.74 -22.21 -3.20
C ARG A 161 7.88 -21.21 -3.97
N ILE A 162 8.35 -19.96 -4.05
CA ILE A 162 8.25 -19.27 -5.34
C ILE A 162 8.91 -20.23 -6.33
N GLY A 163 8.13 -20.85 -7.22
CA GLY A 163 8.68 -21.67 -8.29
C GLY A 163 9.78 -20.86 -8.97
N LYS A 164 10.94 -21.49 -9.26
CA LYS A 164 12.08 -20.81 -9.87
C LYS A 164 11.58 -19.88 -10.97
N LEU A 165 11.71 -18.57 -10.75
CA LEU A 165 11.36 -17.58 -11.75
C LEU A 165 12.29 -17.83 -12.95
N ASP A 166 11.72 -18.24 -14.07
CA ASP A 166 12.49 -18.46 -15.28
C ASP A 166 12.86 -17.12 -15.90
N LEU A 167 14.11 -16.71 -15.68
CA LEU A 167 14.68 -15.47 -16.19
C LEU A 167 15.35 -15.64 -17.55
N THR A 168 15.27 -16.83 -18.17
CA THR A 168 15.84 -17.06 -19.51
C THR A 168 15.36 -16.08 -20.59
N PRO A 169 14.11 -15.58 -20.58
CA PRO A 169 13.67 -14.61 -21.59
C PRO A 169 14.34 -13.23 -21.46
N TRP A 170 14.94 -12.92 -20.31
CA TRP A 170 15.58 -11.63 -20.02
C TRP A 170 17.11 -11.70 -20.11
N LYS A 171 17.65 -12.84 -20.56
CA LYS A 171 19.10 -13.04 -20.78
C LYS A 171 19.58 -12.62 -22.16
N GLU A 172 18.69 -12.23 -23.06
CA GLU A 172 19.06 -11.78 -24.41
C GLU A 172 18.82 -10.27 -24.57
N SER A 173 19.69 -9.49 -23.94
CA SER A 173 19.97 -8.10 -24.32
C SER A 173 21.24 -7.64 -23.61
N ASP A 174 22.37 -8.26 -23.98
CA ASP A 174 23.71 -7.66 -23.90
C ASP A 174 24.09 -7.15 -25.29
#